data_AF-A0A2T0LSL7-F1
#
_entry.id   AF-A0A2T0LSL7-F1
#
_cell.length_a   1.000
_cell.length_b   1.000
_cell.length_c   1.000
_cell.angle_alpha   90.00
_cell.angle_beta   90.00
_cell.angle_gamma   90.00
#
_symmetry.space_group_name_H-M   'P 1'
#
loop_
_entity.id
_entity.type
_entity.pdbx_description
1 polymer ?
#
loop_
_entity_poly.entity_id
_entity_poly.type
_entity_poly.pdbx_seq_one_letter_code
_entity_poly.pdbx_strand_id
1 'polypeptide(L)'
;MHVDRVDRLVLLCFVTTTVAIVGMVFDHWQLVYYSIPVLTALFLLMAALNRRGEWSAPVVTGVAAFGGVMLALFVASNIALHTDELIGGLPAATAVFVYAVWPFTTVAAPLLFAWVYHRWLRHDVDDAHARSVGS
;
A
#
# COMPACT_ATOMS: atom_id res chain seq x y z
N MET A 1 23.00 17.54 -5.71
CA MET A 1 22.37 16.21 -5.60
C MET A 1 20.90 16.38 -5.96
N HIS A 2 20.45 15.84 -7.08
CA HIS A 2 19.02 15.81 -7.40
C HIS A 2 18.46 14.58 -6.69
N VAL A 3 17.53 14.76 -5.76
CA VAL A 3 16.91 13.63 -5.04
C VAL A 3 15.82 13.09 -5.96
N ASP A 4 16.06 11.92 -6.52
CA ASP A 4 15.12 11.25 -7.42
C ASP A 4 13.89 10.76 -6.66
N ARG A 5 12.78 10.53 -7.36
CA ARG A 5 11.51 10.14 -6.71
C ARG A 5 11.65 8.80 -5.98
N VAL A 6 12.44 7.88 -6.54
CA VAL A 6 12.76 6.60 -5.91
C VAL A 6 13.46 6.83 -4.57
N ASP A 7 14.47 7.70 -4.53
CA ASP A 7 15.20 8.02 -3.29
C ASP A 7 14.27 8.56 -2.21
N ARG A 8 13.31 9.41 -2.58
CA ARG A 8 12.30 9.93 -1.64
C ARG A 8 11.39 8.83 -1.10
N LEU A 9 10.94 7.90 -1.95
CA LEU A 9 10.11 6.78 -1.52
C LEU A 9 10.88 5.83 -0.61
N VAL A 10 12.13 5.52 -0.96
CA VAL A 10 13.01 4.68 -0.14
C VAL A 10 13.30 5.34 1.21
N LEU A 11 13.56 6.64 1.22
CA LEU A 11 13.71 7.41 2.46
C LEU A 11 12.44 7.35 3.32
N LEU A 12 11.25 7.51 2.71
CA LEU A 12 9.98 7.38 3.42
C LEU A 12 9.79 5.98 3.99
N CYS A 13 10.09 4.92 3.23
CA CYS A 13 10.07 3.55 3.75
C CYS A 13 11.01 3.40 4.94
N PHE A 14 12.24 3.92 4.85
CA PHE A 14 13.21 3.86 5.93
C PHE A 14 12.73 4.58 7.18
N VAL A 15 12.15 5.77 7.03
CA VAL A 15 11.55 6.54 8.13
C VAL A 15 10.39 5.76 8.75
N THR A 16 9.46 5.24 7.95
CA THR A 16 8.32 4.46 8.44
C THR A 16 8.77 3.20 9.18
N THR A 17 9.75 2.46 8.66
CA THR A 17 10.32 1.29 9.34
C THR A 17 11.04 1.68 10.62
N THR A 18 11.79 2.79 10.63
CA THR A 18 12.45 3.30 11.84
C THR A 18 11.41 3.64 12.91
N VAL A 19 10.30 4.28 12.55
CA VAL A 19 9.18 4.57 13.47
C VAL A 19 8.58 3.28 14.03
N ALA A 20 8.41 2.25 13.19
CA ALA A 20 7.93 0.94 13.66
C ALA A 20 8.91 0.30 14.65
N ILE A 21 10.22 0.34 14.38
CA ILE A 21 11.26 -0.19 15.28
C ILE A 21 11.24 0.56 16.61
N VAL A 22 11.19 1.89 16.58
CA VAL A 22 11.04 2.73 17.78
C VAL A 22 9.78 2.31 18.55
N GLY A 23 8.67 2.08 17.85
CA GLY A 23 7.45 1.55 18.46
C GLY A 23 7.63 0.22 19.18
N MET A 24 8.38 -0.72 18.60
CA MET A 24 8.71 -1.98 19.26
C MET A 24 9.58 -1.77 20.51
N VAL A 25 10.55 -0.86 20.45
CA VAL A 25 11.47 -0.57 21.57
C VAL A 25 10.74 0.04 22.77
N PHE A 26 9.74 0.89 22.52
CA PHE A 26 8.98 1.59 23.56
C PHE A 26 7.61 0.96 23.87
N ASP A 27 7.36 -0.27 23.40
CA ASP A 27 6.10 -1.00 23.61
C ASP A 27 4.84 -0.23 23.13
N HIS A 28 5.00 0.47 22.00
CA HIS A 28 3.93 1.19 21.30
C HIS A 28 3.53 0.40 20.06
N TRP A 29 2.75 -0.66 20.28
CA TRP A 29 2.29 -1.57 19.22
C TRP A 29 1.51 -0.87 18.09
N GLN A 30 0.85 0.26 18.39
CA GLN A 30 0.11 1.03 17.39
C GLN A 30 1.04 1.59 16.30
N LEU A 31 2.28 1.97 16.64
CA LEU A 31 3.24 2.47 15.65
C LEU A 31 3.63 1.38 14.65
N VAL A 32 3.77 0.14 15.12
CA VAL A 32 4.00 -1.02 14.25
C VAL A 32 2.75 -1.30 13.41
N TYR A 33 1.58 -1.32 14.04
CA TYR A 33 0.32 -1.63 13.39
C TYR A 33 -0.01 -0.68 12.24
N TYR A 34 0.11 0.63 12.45
CA TYR A 34 -0.16 1.65 11.42
C TYR A 34 0.96 1.81 10.39
N SER A 35 2.16 1.26 10.63
CA SER A 35 3.22 1.24 9.63
C SER A 35 2.85 0.39 8.40
N ILE A 36 1.99 -0.63 8.58
CA ILE A 36 1.59 -1.57 7.53
C ILE A 36 0.88 -0.86 6.37
N PRO A 37 -0.25 -0.13 6.57
CA PRO A 37 -0.91 0.58 5.47
C PRO A 37 -0.04 1.66 4.82
N VAL A 38 0.84 2.31 5.59
CA VAL A 38 1.77 3.31 5.07
C VAL A 38 2.79 2.66 4.13
N LEU A 39 3.45 1.58 4.57
CA LEU A 39 4.41 0.84 3.75
C LEU A 39 3.75 0.24 2.51
N THR A 40 2.53 -0.29 2.62
CA THR A 40 1.80 -0.79 1.46
C THR A 40 1.54 0.30 0.43
N ALA A 41 1.10 1.50 0.85
CA ALA A 41 0.92 2.63 -0.06
C ALA A 41 2.24 3.07 -0.72
N LEU A 42 3.34 3.12 0.05
CA LEU A 42 4.67 3.44 -0.49
C LEU A 42 5.15 2.41 -1.51
N PHE A 43 4.97 1.12 -1.24
CA PHE A 43 5.31 0.05 -2.18
C PHE A 43 4.45 0.09 -3.44
N LEU A 44 3.16 0.41 -3.33
CA LEU A 44 2.29 0.59 -4.49
C LEU A 44 2.69 1.80 -5.33
N LEU A 45 3.08 2.92 -4.70
CA LEU A 45 3.62 4.08 -5.40
C LEU A 45 4.92 3.75 -6.12
N MET A 46 5.80 2.98 -5.48
CA MET A 46 7.05 2.52 -6.08
C MET A 46 6.79 1.55 -7.25
N ALA A 47 5.82 0.65 -7.12
CA ALA A 47 5.41 -0.27 -8.20
C ALA A 47 4.75 0.47 -9.38
N ALA A 48 4.15 1.63 -9.13
CA ALA A 48 3.49 2.45 -10.14
C ALA A 48 4.44 3.38 -10.92
N LEU A 49 5.73 3.43 -10.56
CA LEU A 49 6.71 4.23 -11.29
C LEU A 49 6.93 3.65 -12.70
N ASN A 50 6.91 4.51 -13.71
CA ASN A 50 7.31 4.13 -15.07
C ASN A 50 8.86 4.10 -15.21
N ARG A 51 9.38 3.63 -16.35
CA ARG A 51 10.83 3.58 -16.62
C ARG A 51 11.54 4.93 -16.59
N ARG A 52 10.79 6.04 -16.69
CA ARG A 52 11.31 7.41 -16.66
C ARG A 52 11.26 8.04 -15.27
N GLY A 53 10.80 7.31 -14.25
CA GLY A 53 10.67 7.87 -12.90
C GLY A 53 9.42 8.73 -12.69
N GLU A 54 8.41 8.58 -13.55
CA GLU A 54 7.22 9.41 -13.57
C GLU A 54 5.98 8.66 -13.09
N TRP A 55 4.98 9.45 -12.69
CA TRP A 55 3.66 8.98 -12.33
C TRP A 55 2.60 9.72 -13.12
N SER A 56 1.52 9.03 -13.40
CA SER A 56 0.27 9.64 -13.82
C SER A 56 -0.52 10.10 -12.60
N ALA A 57 -1.04 11.33 -12.61
CA ALA A 57 -1.93 11.85 -11.57
C ALA A 57 -3.08 10.89 -11.19
N PRO A 58 -3.85 10.30 -12.14
CA PRO A 58 -4.88 9.32 -11.78
C PRO A 58 -4.34 8.10 -11.04
N VAL A 59 -3.12 7.63 -11.36
CA VAL A 59 -2.51 6.49 -10.68
C VAL A 59 -2.17 6.83 -9.23
N VAL A 60 -1.58 7.99 -8.99
CA VAL A 60 -1.31 8.48 -7.64
C VAL A 60 -2.61 8.59 -6.83
N THR A 61 -3.66 9.16 -7.42
CA THR A 61 -4.98 9.25 -6.77
C THR A 61 -5.57 7.87 -6.47
N GLY A 62 -5.44 6.90 -7.39
CA GLY A 62 -5.89 5.53 -7.17
C GLY A 62 -5.15 4.83 -6.03
N VAL A 63 -3.83 4.95 -5.98
CA VAL A 63 -3.01 4.41 -4.89
C VAL A 63 -3.30 5.10 -3.56
N ALA A 64 -3.47 6.42 -3.55
CA ALA A 64 -3.85 7.17 -2.36
C ALA A 64 -5.24 6.78 -1.85
N ALA A 65 -6.22 6.59 -2.74
CA ALA A 65 -7.55 6.11 -2.37
C ALA A 65 -7.50 4.71 -1.77
N PHE A 66 -6.74 3.80 -2.37
CA PHE A 66 -6.51 2.46 -1.84
C PHE A 66 -5.87 2.50 -0.44
N GLY A 67 -4.80 3.28 -0.28
CA GLY A 67 -4.13 3.46 1.00
C GLY A 67 -5.03 4.09 2.06
N GLY A 68 -5.89 5.04 1.68
CA GLY A 68 -6.87 5.66 2.56
C GLY A 68 -7.93 4.68 3.06
N VAL A 69 -8.47 3.84 2.17
CA VAL A 69 -9.42 2.77 2.57
C VAL A 69 -8.72 1.75 3.45
N MET A 70 -7.50 1.34 3.11
CA MET A 70 -6.72 0.41 3.92
C MET A 70 -6.47 0.95 5.33
N LEU A 71 -6.08 2.23 5.45
CA LEU A 71 -5.90 2.90 6.72
C LEU A 71 -7.21 2.95 7.51
N ALA A 72 -8.33 3.29 6.86
CA ALA A 72 -9.64 3.31 7.50
C ALA A 72 -10.04 1.92 8.05
N LEU A 73 -9.75 0.85 7.32
CA LEU A 73 -9.99 -0.53 7.79
C LEU A 73 -9.11 -0.88 9.00
N PHE A 74 -7.86 -0.44 9.02
CA PHE A 74 -6.97 -0.61 10.18
C PHE A 74 -7.47 0.18 11.39
N VAL A 75 -7.94 1.42 11.20
CA VAL A 75 -8.56 2.20 12.28
C VAL A 75 -9.82 1.51 12.80
N ALA A 76 -10.69 1.01 11.92
CA ALA A 76 -11.88 0.27 12.32
C ALA A 76 -11.54 -1.02 13.09
N SER A 77 -10.52 -1.75 12.65
CA SER A 77 -10.04 -2.96 13.32
C SER A 77 -9.44 -2.65 14.70
N ASN A 78 -8.72 -1.54 14.85
CA ASN A 78 -8.22 -1.09 16.15
C ASN A 78 -9.35 -0.70 17.11
N ILE A 79 -10.37 0.01 16.62
CA ILE A 79 -11.55 0.33 17.43
C ILE A 79 -12.24 -0.96 17.89
N ALA A 80 -12.37 -1.94 16.99
CA ALA A 80 -12.97 -3.24 17.29
C ALA A 80 -12.15 -4.12 18.25
N LEU A 81 -10.88 -3.80 18.53
CA LEU A 81 -10.10 -4.47 19.59
C LEU A 81 -10.56 -4.07 20.99
N HIS A 82 -11.25 -2.93 21.12
CA HIS A 82 -11.69 -2.38 22.40
C HIS A 82 -13.15 -2.71 22.70
N THR A 83 -13.79 -3.57 21.89
CA THR A 83 -15.17 -4.02 22.08
C THR A 83 -15.19 -5.52 22.37
N ASP A 84 -15.97 -5.92 23.38
CA ASP A 84 -16.20 -7.34 23.70
C ASP A 84 -17.30 -7.98 22.84
N GLU A 85 -17.65 -7.34 21.73
CA GLU A 85 -18.72 -7.78 20.85
C GLU A 85 -18.29 -8.95 19.96
N LEU A 86 -19.22 -9.87 19.72
CA LEU A 86 -19.06 -10.98 18.79
C LEU A 86 -19.79 -10.67 17.48
N ILE A 87 -19.09 -10.80 16.36
CA ILE A 87 -19.65 -10.64 15.02
C ILE A 87 -19.50 -11.98 14.30
N GLY A 88 -20.61 -12.64 13.99
CA GLY A 88 -20.60 -13.95 13.32
C GLY A 88 -19.95 -15.07 14.15
N GLY A 89 -19.92 -14.94 15.49
CA GLY A 89 -19.27 -15.89 16.39
C GLY A 89 -17.76 -15.67 16.58
N LEU A 90 -17.21 -14.61 15.99
CA LEU A 90 -15.80 -14.22 16.12
C LEU A 90 -15.68 -12.94 16.96
N PRO A 91 -14.55 -12.74 17.68
CA PRO A 91 -14.22 -11.44 18.26
C PRO A 91 -14.30 -10.33 17.20
N ALA A 92 -14.85 -9.17 17.55
CA ALA A 92 -15.09 -8.07 16.60
C ALA A 92 -13.85 -7.72 15.75
N ALA A 93 -12.66 -7.64 16.37
CA ALA A 93 -11.42 -7.39 15.64
C ALA A 93 -11.08 -8.47 14.60
N THR A 94 -11.28 -9.75 14.95
CA THR A 94 -11.10 -10.88 14.03
C THR A 94 -12.10 -10.82 12.87
N ALA A 95 -13.35 -10.49 13.17
CA ALA A 95 -14.39 -10.36 12.16
C ALA A 95 -14.07 -9.23 11.17
N VAL A 96 -13.61 -8.06 11.64
CA VAL A 96 -13.19 -6.96 10.75
C VAL A 96 -12.02 -7.39 9.85
N PHE A 97 -11.05 -8.12 10.41
CA PHE A 97 -9.93 -8.61 9.63
C PHE A 97 -10.38 -9.59 8.54
N VAL A 98 -11.16 -10.61 8.91
CA VAL A 98 -11.59 -11.69 8.00
C VAL A 98 -12.60 -11.19 6.97
N TYR A 99 -13.55 -10.34 7.36
CA TYR A 99 -14.64 -9.92 6.49
C TYR A 99 -14.39 -8.63 5.71
N ALA A 100 -13.45 -7.78 6.15
CA ALA A 100 -13.17 -6.50 5.48
C ALA A 100 -11.71 -6.39 5.02
N VAL A 101 -10.74 -6.52 5.93
CA VAL A 101 -9.31 -6.33 5.59
C VAL A 101 -8.85 -7.37 4.56
N TRP A 102 -9.16 -8.64 4.78
CA TRP A 102 -8.69 -9.73 3.92
C TRP A 102 -9.30 -9.68 2.51
N PRO A 103 -10.62 -9.53 2.30
CA PRO A 103 -11.17 -9.36 0.95
C PRO A 103 -10.64 -8.11 0.26
N PHE A 104 -10.46 -7.01 1.00
CA PHE A 104 -9.90 -5.80 0.43
C PHE A 104 -8.46 -6.00 -0.07
N THR A 105 -7.58 -6.60 0.75
CA THR A 105 -6.19 -6.82 0.34
C THR A 105 -6.04 -7.89 -0.74
N THR A 106 -6.86 -8.93 -0.73
CA THR A 106 -6.79 -10.03 -1.71
C THR A 106 -7.46 -9.73 -3.04
N VAL A 107 -8.49 -8.87 -3.07
CA VAL A 107 -9.25 -8.54 -4.28
C VAL A 107 -8.92 -7.15 -4.80
N ALA A 108 -8.95 -6.13 -3.95
CA ALA A 108 -8.75 -4.75 -4.40
C ALA A 108 -7.30 -4.48 -4.79
N ALA A 109 -6.31 -5.11 -4.14
CA ALA A 109 -4.90 -4.89 -4.49
C ALA A 109 -4.54 -5.44 -5.90
N PRO A 110 -4.92 -6.68 -6.28
CA PRO A 110 -4.71 -7.16 -7.65
C PRO A 110 -5.50 -6.36 -8.69
N LEU A 111 -6.72 -5.92 -8.36
CA LEU A 111 -7.52 -5.08 -9.26
C LEU A 111 -6.87 -3.71 -9.49
N LEU A 112 -6.36 -3.08 -8.42
CA LEU A 112 -5.60 -1.85 -8.54
C LEU A 112 -4.35 -2.05 -9.41
N PHE A 113 -3.61 -3.14 -9.17
CA PHE A 113 -2.45 -3.49 -9.98
C PHE A 113 -2.82 -3.64 -11.46
N ALA A 114 -3.86 -4.42 -11.78
CA ALA A 114 -4.31 -4.63 -13.16
C ALA A 114 -4.72 -3.31 -13.83
N TRP A 115 -5.40 -2.43 -13.08
CA TRP A 115 -5.78 -1.11 -13.58
C TRP A 115 -4.57 -0.19 -13.82
N VAL A 116 -3.61 -0.12 -12.89
CA VAL A 116 -2.36 0.64 -13.06
C VAL A 116 -1.57 0.08 -14.24
N TYR A 117 -1.48 -1.24 -14.36
CA TYR A 117 -0.78 -1.89 -15.46
C TYR A 117 -1.38 -1.51 -16.81
N HIS A 118 -2.70 -1.69 -16.98
CA HIS A 118 -3.37 -1.38 -18.24
C HIS A 118 -3.36 0.10 -18.61
N ARG A 119 -3.50 0.98 -17.63
CA ARG A 119 -3.68 2.42 -17.86
C ARG A 119 -2.36 3.18 -17.92
N TRP A 120 -1.32 2.68 -17.25
CA TRP A 120 -0.06 3.38 -17.09
C TRP A 120 1.15 2.54 -17.49
N LEU A 121 1.35 1.32 -17.00
CA LEU A 121 2.65 0.64 -17.20
C LEU A 121 2.78 -0.11 -18.55
N ARG A 122 1.67 -0.41 -19.23
CA ARG A 122 1.69 -1.23 -20.46
C ARG A 122 2.58 -0.66 -21.57
N HIS A 123 2.59 0.66 -21.77
CA HIS A 123 3.36 1.29 -22.84
C HIS A 123 4.88 1.08 -22.68
N ASP A 124 5.38 1.03 -21.44
CA ASP A 124 6.81 0.79 -21.18
C ASP A 124 7.26 -0.62 -21.59
N VAL A 125 6.35 -1.60 -21.47
CA VAL A 125 6.60 -2.99 -21.87
C VAL A 125 6.61 -3.11 -23.39
N ASP A 126 5.64 -2.49 -24.05
CA ASP A 126 5.53 -2.48 -25.51
C ASP A 126 6.75 -1.78 -26.15
N ASP A 127 7.19 -0.64 -25.60
CA ASP A 127 8.38 0.11 -26.02
C ASP A 127 9.70 -0.66 -25.81
N ALA A 128 9.75 -1.52 -24.78
CA ALA A 128 10.89 -2.38 -24.53
C ALA A 128 10.96 -3.53 -25.54
N HIS A 129 9.80 -4.14 -25.84
CA HIS A 129 9.69 -5.24 -26.79
C HIS A 129 10.07 -4.80 -28.22
N ALA A 130 9.58 -3.65 -28.68
CA ALA A 130 9.92 -3.09 -29.99
C ALA A 130 11.45 -2.88 -30.16
N ARG A 131 12.15 -2.45 -29.11
CA ARG A 131 13.61 -2.28 -29.13
C ARG A 131 14.38 -3.60 -29.21
N SER A 132 13.85 -4.68 -28.63
CA SER A 132 14.48 -6.00 -28.69
C SER A 132 14.30 -6.73 -30.02
N VAL A 133 13.27 -6.39 -30.80
CA VAL A 133 12.98 -6.99 -32.11
C VAL A 133 13.66 -6.21 -33.25
N GLY A 134 13.94 -4.92 -33.04
CA GLY A 134 14.62 -4.06 -34.02
C GLY A 134 16.16 -4.08 -33.96
N SER A 135 16.76 -4.86 -33.05
CA SER A 135 18.22 -5.06 -32.90
C SER A 135 18.65 -6.44 -33.39
#